data_AF-A0A7C5L9R5-F1
#
_entry.id   AF-A0A7C5L9R5-F1
#
_cell.length_a   1.000
_cell.length_b   1.000
_cell.length_c   1.000
_cell.angle_alpha   90.00
_cell.angle_beta   90.00
_cell.angle_gamma   90.00
#
_symmetry.space_group_name_H-M   'P 1'
#
loop_
_entity.id
_entity.type
_entity.pdbx_description
1 polymer ?
#
loop_
_entity_poly.entity_id
_entity_poly.type
_entity_poly.pdbx_seq_one_letter_code
_entity_poly.pdbx_strand_id
1 'polypeptide(L)'
;MDVLISLLLGFGSGLLYNEHIYRQSLSFPKRNPLLSFWVRLFLLGCVSLGVALQFSEKGLLAFLSANLLARLIHTLLRGFVIVRY
;
A
#
# COMPACT_ATOMS: atom_id res chain seq x y z
N MET A 1 -11.58 -4.67 -18.80
CA MET A 1 -11.73 -3.36 -18.11
C MET A 1 -11.52 -3.54 -16.61
N ASP A 2 -12.26 -4.44 -15.98
CA ASP A 2 -12.22 -4.79 -14.54
C ASP A 2 -10.84 -5.06 -13.94
N VAL A 3 -9.99 -5.83 -14.65
CA VAL A 3 -8.62 -6.12 -14.23
C VAL A 3 -7.76 -4.85 -14.19
N LEU A 4 -7.93 -3.95 -15.17
CA LEU A 4 -7.14 -2.73 -15.26
C LEU A 4 -7.50 -1.75 -14.13
N ILE A 5 -8.79 -1.65 -13.80
CA ILE A 5 -9.28 -0.83 -12.68
C ILE A 5 -8.75 -1.38 -11.35
N SER A 6 -8.83 -2.70 -11.14
CA SER A 6 -8.28 -3.36 -9.94
C SER A 6 -6.77 -3.15 -9.81
N LEU A 7 -6.05 -3.16 -10.92
CA LEU A 7 -4.61 -2.93 -10.99
C LEU A 7 -4.28 -1.47 -10.61
N LEU A 8 -5.00 -0.47 -11.14
CA LEU A 8 -4.83 0.93 -10.78
C LEU A 8 -5.15 1.19 -9.30
N LEU A 9 -6.22 0.59 -8.77
CA LEU A 9 -6.58 0.68 -7.35
C LEU A 9 -5.50 0.04 -6.46
N GLY A 10 -4.98 -1.12 -6.85
CA GLY A 10 -3.89 -1.79 -6.15
C GLY A 10 -2.62 -0.95 -6.13
N PHE A 11 -2.27 -0.38 -7.27
CA PHE A 11 -1.07 0.45 -7.40
C PHE A 11 -1.19 1.76 -6.59
N GLY A 12 -2.30 2.48 -6.74
CA GLY A 12 -2.54 3.75 -6.03
C GLY A 12 -2.59 3.56 -4.52
N SER A 13 -3.32 2.53 -4.04
CA SER A 13 -3.38 2.22 -2.61
C SER A 13 -2.01 1.83 -2.06
N GLY A 14 -1.21 1.06 -2.80
CA GLY A 14 0.14 0.68 -2.41
C GLY A 14 1.10 1.87 -2.30
N LEU A 15 1.05 2.81 -3.25
CA LEU A 15 1.87 4.03 -3.20
C LEU A 15 1.50 4.92 -2.01
N LEU A 16 0.20 5.20 -1.81
CA LEU A 16 -0.27 6.03 -0.71
C LEU A 16 0.08 5.42 0.66
N TYR A 17 -0.07 4.10 0.78
CA TYR A 17 0.28 3.36 1.98
C TYR A 17 1.76 3.51 2.35
N ASN A 18 2.67 3.28 1.39
CA ASN A 18 4.09 3.35 1.66
C ASN A 18 4.59 4.80 1.84
N GLU A 19 4.04 5.77 1.12
CA GLU A 19 4.35 7.19 1.33
C GLU A 19 3.92 7.67 2.73
N HIS A 20 2.77 7.18 3.23
CA HIS A 20 2.34 7.48 4.60
C HIS A 20 3.31 6.91 5.64
N ILE A 21 3.77 5.67 5.45
CA ILE A 21 4.78 5.04 6.32
C ILE A 21 6.08 5.85 6.28
N TYR A 22 6.55 6.23 5.09
CA TYR A 22 7.76 7.03 4.92
C TYR A 22 7.69 8.37 5.68
N ARG A 23 6.57 9.09 5.57
CA ARG A 23 6.37 10.35 6.32
C ARG A 23 6.29 10.12 7.83
N GLN A 24 5.69 9.01 8.26
CA GLN A 24 5.64 8.65 9.68
C GLN A 24 7.03 8.30 10.22
N SER A 25 7.87 7.59 9.46
CA SER A 25 9.24 7.26 9.89
C SER A 25 10.13 8.49 10.03
N LEU A 26 9.93 9.53 9.21
CA LEU A 26 10.64 10.82 9.37
C LEU A 26 10.31 11.56 10.68
N SER A 27 9.20 11.20 11.33
CA SER A 27 8.70 11.85 12.56
C SER A 27 8.97 11.02 13.83
N PHE A 28 9.73 9.93 13.72
CA PHE A 28 10.07 9.05 14.84
C PHE A 28 10.97 9.81 15.85
N PRO A 29 10.76 9.69 17.18
CA PRO A 29 9.94 8.70 17.89
C PRO A 29 8.55 9.19 18.35
N LYS A 30 8.07 10.37 17.91
CA LYS A 30 6.87 11.02 18.49
C LYS A 30 5.53 10.30 18.24
N ARG A 31 5.46 9.26 17.40
CA ARG A 31 4.22 8.56 17.04
C ARG A 31 4.30 7.06 17.33
N ASN A 32 3.25 6.50 17.93
CA ASN A 32 3.11 5.07 18.19
C ASN A 32 2.95 4.28 16.87
N PRO A 33 3.96 3.50 16.44
CA PRO A 33 3.94 2.83 15.15
C PRO A 33 2.96 1.66 15.10
N LEU A 34 2.65 1.04 16.24
CA LEU A 34 1.82 -0.16 16.33
C LEU A 34 0.34 0.15 16.06
N LEU A 35 -0.21 1.20 16.68
CA LEU A 35 -1.61 1.60 16.45
C LEU A 35 -1.85 1.93 14.96
N SER A 36 -0.92 2.66 14.36
CA SER A 36 -1.01 3.05 12.95
C SER A 36 -0.92 1.84 12.00
N PHE A 37 -0.13 0.82 12.36
CA PHE A 37 -0.08 -0.44 11.61
C PHE A 37 -1.43 -1.15 11.56
N TRP A 38 -2.12 -1.30 12.71
CA TRP A 38 -3.41 -1.98 12.76
C TRP A 38 -4.50 -1.26 11.96
N VAL A 39 -4.59 0.08 12.07
CA VAL A 39 -5.55 0.87 11.30
C VAL A 39 -5.30 0.70 9.80
N ARG A 40 -4.03 0.74 9.38
CA ARG A 40 -3.62 0.57 7.99
C ARG A 40 -3.93 -0.83 7.46
N LEU A 41 -3.67 -1.87 8.26
CA LEU A 41 -3.97 -3.25 7.90
C LEU A 41 -5.49 -3.46 7.73
N PHE A 42 -6.29 -2.90 8.64
CA PHE A 42 -7.74 -2.96 8.57
C PHE A 42 -8.26 -2.27 7.30
N LEU A 43 -7.80 -1.06 7.00
CA LEU A 43 -8.20 -0.33 5.79
C LEU A 43 -7.82 -1.08 4.51
N LEU A 44 -6.60 -1.64 4.43
CA LEU A 44 -6.16 -2.44 3.30
C LEU A 44 -7.03 -3.69 3.15
N GLY A 45 -7.39 -4.34 4.27
CA GLY A 45 -8.32 -5.47 4.30
C GLY A 45 -9.69 -5.11 3.75
N CYS A 46 -10.29 -4.01 4.19
CA CYS A 46 -11.59 -3.54 3.68
C CYS A 46 -11.55 -3.24 2.17
N VAL A 47 -10.50 -2.58 1.68
CA VAL A 47 -10.34 -2.31 0.24
C VAL A 47 -10.19 -3.61 -0.54
N SER A 48 -9.36 -4.54 -0.06
CA SER A 48 -9.16 -5.85 -0.70
C SER A 48 -10.45 -6.66 -0.77
N LEU A 49 -11.26 -6.61 0.29
CA LEU A 49 -12.55 -7.30 0.37
C LEU A 49 -13.57 -6.67 -0.59
N GLY A 50 -13.60 -5.33 -0.69
CA GLY A 50 -14.41 -4.63 -1.69
C GLY A 50 -14.03 -4.99 -3.14
N VAL A 51 -12.73 -5.09 -3.43
CA VAL A 51 -12.24 -5.51 -4.74
C VAL A 51 -12.61 -6.97 -5.04
N ALA A 52 -12.49 -7.86 -4.05
CA ALA A 52 -12.88 -9.26 -4.19
C ALA A 52 -14.38 -9.42 -4.51
N LEU A 53 -15.24 -8.64 -3.84
CA LEU A 53 -16.69 -8.67 -4.05
C LEU A 53 -17.11 -8.13 -5.43
N GLN A 54 -16.42 -7.11 -5.95
CA GLN A 54 -16.80 -6.49 -7.23
C GLN A 54 -16.13 -7.10 -8.46
N PHE A 55 -14.87 -7.55 -8.35
CA PHE A 55 -14.04 -7.88 -9.52
C PHE A 55 -13.59 -9.35 -9.59
N SER A 56 -14.18 -10.21 -8.74
CA SER A 56 -13.86 -11.64 -8.64
C SER A 56 -12.39 -11.92 -8.28
N GLU A 57 -12.01 -13.20 -8.22
CA GLU A 57 -10.66 -13.66 -7.81
C GLU A 57 -9.53 -13.07 -8.67
N LYS A 58 -9.79 -12.89 -9.97
CA LYS A 58 -8.83 -12.33 -10.92
C LYS A 58 -8.54 -10.85 -10.65
N GLY A 59 -9.54 -10.08 -10.22
CA GLY A 59 -9.38 -8.68 -9.81
C GLY A 59 -8.57 -8.55 -8.52
N LEU A 60 -8.80 -9.45 -7.55
CA LEU A 60 -8.04 -9.47 -6.30
C LEU A 60 -6.55 -9.76 -6.54
N LEU A 61 -6.22 -10.75 -7.39
CA LEU A 61 -4.84 -11.06 -7.75
C LEU A 61 -4.15 -9.88 -8.47
N ALA A 62 -4.85 -9.21 -9.38
CA ALA A 62 -4.35 -8.00 -10.05
C ALA A 62 -4.13 -6.84 -9.06
N PHE A 63 -5.03 -6.67 -8.10
CA PHE A 63 -4.89 -5.67 -7.04
C PHE A 63 -3.67 -5.95 -6.14
N LEU A 64 -3.52 -7.20 -5.67
CA LEU A 64 -2.42 -7.58 -4.78
C LEU A 64 -1.05 -7.48 -5.48
N SER A 65 -0.95 -7.96 -6.73
CA SER A 65 0.27 -7.84 -7.52
C SER A 65 0.64 -6.39 -7.80
N ALA A 66 -0.33 -5.54 -8.13
CA ALA A 66 -0.10 -4.11 -8.30
C ALA A 66 0.29 -3.38 -7.01
N ASN A 67 -0.28 -3.78 -5.87
CA ASN A 67 0.06 -3.23 -4.57
C ASN A 67 1.50 -3.59 -4.17
N LEU A 68 1.91 -4.84 -4.40
CA LEU A 68 3.29 -5.30 -4.25
C LEU A 68 4.25 -4.53 -5.18
N LEU A 69 3.88 -4.36 -6.45
CA LEU A 69 4.68 -3.62 -7.41
C LEU A 69 4.86 -2.15 -6.99
N ALA A 70 3.79 -1.50 -6.54
CA ALA A 70 3.84 -0.15 -6.01
C ALA A 70 4.78 -0.04 -4.80
N ARG A 71 4.79 -1.05 -3.92
CA ARG A 71 5.71 -1.11 -2.79
C ARG A 71 7.16 -1.26 -3.24
N LEU A 72 7.45 -2.11 -4.21
CA LEU A 72 8.79 -2.25 -4.78
C LEU A 72 9.26 -0.93 -5.40
N ILE A 73 8.43 -0.30 -6.24
CA ILE A 73 8.76 0.98 -6.89
C ILE A 73 8.96 2.08 -5.85
N HIS A 74 8.05 2.22 -4.88
CA HIS A 74 8.19 3.23 -3.82
C HIS A 74 9.46 3.02 -2.99
N THR A 75 9.77 1.77 -2.64
CA THR A 75 10.99 1.42 -1.91
C THR A 75 12.24 1.70 -2.75
N LEU A 76 12.22 1.45 -4.06
CA LEU A 76 13.33 1.81 -4.95
C LEU A 76 13.47 3.34 -5.08
N LEU A 77 12.38 4.10 -5.12
CA LEU A 77 12.43 5.56 -5.25
C LEU A 77 12.85 6.27 -3.95
N ARG A 78 12.41 5.76 -2.80
CA ARG A 78 12.61 6.40 -1.48
C ARG A 78 13.66 5.71 -0.61
N GLY A 79 14.00 4.45 -0.89
CA GLY A 79 15.00 3.68 -0.14
C GLY A 79 16.42 4.22 -0.29
N PHE A 80 16.74 4.89 -1.41
CA PHE A 80 18.01 5.61 -1.56
C PHE A 80 18.13 6.85 -0.65
N VAL A 81 17.02 7.35 -0.08
CA VAL A 81 17.01 8.58 0.74
C VAL A 81 17.23 8.29 2.23
N ILE A 82 17.06 7.05 2.69
CA ILE A 82 17.07 6.67 4.13
C ILE A 82 18.41 6.03 4.57
N VAL A 83 19.52 6.36 3.91
CA VAL A 83 20.87 6.18 4.49
C VAL A 83 21.45 7.56 4.77
N ARG A 84 20.93 8.22 5.81
CA ARG A 84 21.65 9.30 6.48
C ARG A 84 21.74 8.93 7.95
N TYR A 85 22.95 8.52 8.32
CA TYR A 85 23.44 8.20 9.65
C TYR A 85 23.04 9.25 10.69
#